data_AF-A0A538DP08-F1
#
_entry.id   AF-A0A538DP08-F1
#
_cell.length_a   1.000
_cell.length_b   1.000
_cell.length_c   1.000
_cell.angle_alpha   90.00
_cell.angle_beta   90.00
_cell.angle_gamma   90.00
#
_symmetry.space_group_name_H-M   'P 1'
#
loop_
_entity.id
_entity.type
_entity.pdbx_description
1 polymer ?
#
loop_
_entity_poly.entity_id
_entity_poly.type
_entity_poly.pdbx_seq_one_letter_code
_entity_poly.pdbx_strand_id
1 'polypeptide(L)'
;MQTARSTAAGSRSRRRLPSSLSTECSFRRSCGANDSQVSSICCAMPSIRSDSSTRSKGHKAKDGARVPYGSRVHLNLHVRATSARAIAEAPVQGLPSRQEETLIEVHTLTDGGQTSLDVAHRIASFLAPARETLELALYDVRLDDDSEKIVEDALVAAHNRGVHVRLLYNLDEVEARPPVPPPPMTKPDLIESLPFETAAVPGWPDLMHHKYVVRDRDAVWTGSANWTDDSWTREENVIVVVESRGLAIRFQDDFAQLWKTREVQKSGKVDT
;
A
#
# COMPACT_ATOMS: atom_id res chain seq x y z
N MET A 1 43.89 -49.04 21.96
CA MET A 1 43.68 -50.49 22.20
C MET A 1 42.18 -50.75 22.02
N GLN A 2 41.75 -51.25 20.85
CA GLN A 2 41.35 -52.65 20.58
C GLN A 2 40.12 -53.02 21.43
N THR A 3 38.93 -53.36 20.92
CA THR A 3 38.45 -54.25 19.81
C THR A 3 36.90 -54.12 19.76
N ALA A 4 36.08 -54.56 18.80
CA ALA A 4 36.17 -55.14 17.46
C ALA A 4 34.75 -55.16 16.83
N ARG A 5 34.72 -55.43 15.52
CA ARG A 5 33.58 -55.67 14.62
C ARG A 5 32.75 -56.91 15.00
N SER A 6 31.50 -57.00 14.52
CA SER A 6 31.04 -58.03 13.55
C SER A 6 29.53 -57.96 13.26
N THR A 7 29.15 -58.62 12.18
CA THR A 7 28.05 -58.51 11.21
C THR A 7 26.82 -59.42 11.41
N ALA A 8 25.81 -59.19 10.53
CA ALA A 8 24.85 -60.13 9.92
C ALA A 8 23.48 -60.30 10.61
N ALA A 9 22.34 -60.65 9.98
CA ALA A 9 21.81 -60.63 8.60
C ALA A 9 20.37 -61.26 8.66
N GLY A 10 19.44 -60.83 7.80
CA GLY A 10 18.18 -61.54 7.46
C GLY A 10 17.02 -61.37 8.47
N SER A 11 15.73 -61.35 8.13
CA SER A 11 15.04 -61.82 6.93
C SER A 11 13.58 -61.29 6.83
N ARG A 12 13.18 -60.91 5.59
CA ARG A 12 11.88 -61.12 4.90
C ARG A 12 10.54 -60.97 5.64
N SER A 13 9.65 -60.12 5.07
CA SER A 13 8.40 -60.54 4.38
C SER A 13 7.60 -59.30 3.92
N ARG A 14 7.68 -58.89 2.65
CA ARG A 14 6.66 -59.09 1.60
C ARG A 14 5.19 -58.88 2.04
N ARG A 15 4.58 -57.77 1.60
CA ARG A 15 3.32 -57.80 0.83
C ARG A 15 3.32 -56.70 -0.24
N ARG A 16 2.88 -57.11 -1.44
CA ARG A 16 2.78 -56.34 -2.69
C ARG A 16 1.40 -55.67 -2.77
N LEU A 17 1.37 -54.42 -3.28
CA LEU A 17 0.61 -53.84 -4.42
C LEU A 17 -0.78 -54.44 -4.79
N PRO A 18 -1.77 -53.64 -5.28
CA PRO A 18 -1.57 -52.88 -6.53
C PRO A 18 -2.33 -51.54 -6.75
N SER A 19 -1.89 -50.92 -7.84
CA SER A 19 -2.35 -49.78 -8.63
C SER A 19 -3.57 -50.07 -9.53
N SER A 20 -4.42 -49.06 -9.78
CA SER A 20 -5.07 -48.71 -11.09
C SER A 20 -6.20 -47.69 -10.84
N LEU A 21 -6.13 -46.47 -11.38
CA LEU A 21 -6.79 -46.02 -12.63
C LEU A 21 -8.30 -46.29 -12.69
N SER A 22 -9.12 -45.24 -12.66
CA SER A 22 -10.03 -44.87 -13.78
C SER A 22 -11.08 -43.81 -13.39
N THR A 23 -11.10 -42.75 -14.19
CA THR A 23 -12.18 -41.82 -14.55
C THR A 23 -13.59 -42.44 -14.50
N GLU A 24 -14.59 -41.72 -13.96
CA GLU A 24 -15.82 -41.41 -14.70
C GLU A 24 -16.74 -40.39 -14.00
N CYS A 25 -17.17 -39.44 -14.82
CA CYS A 25 -18.14 -38.39 -14.60
C CYS A 25 -19.54 -38.99 -14.74
N SER A 26 -20.47 -38.69 -13.82
CA SER A 26 -21.90 -38.86 -14.08
C SER A 26 -22.66 -37.58 -13.76
N PHE A 27 -23.05 -36.92 -14.84
CA PHE A 27 -23.90 -35.75 -14.92
C PHE A 27 -25.36 -36.22 -14.94
N ARG A 28 -26.21 -35.75 -14.02
CA ARG A 28 -27.66 -35.67 -14.28
C ARG A 28 -28.24 -34.36 -13.75
N ARG A 29 -28.95 -33.73 -14.67
CA ARG A 29 -29.60 -32.42 -14.66
C ARG A 29 -30.79 -32.38 -13.69
N SER A 30 -31.05 -31.20 -13.15
CA SER A 30 -32.39 -30.64 -13.12
C SER A 30 -32.29 -29.12 -13.19
N CYS A 31 -32.88 -28.57 -14.26
CA CYS A 31 -32.97 -27.16 -14.56
C CYS A 31 -33.92 -26.42 -13.60
N GLY A 32 -33.56 -25.18 -13.28
CA GLY A 32 -34.47 -24.14 -12.83
C GLY A 32 -34.10 -22.84 -13.56
N ALA A 33 -34.79 -22.56 -14.65
CA ALA A 33 -34.93 -21.25 -15.29
C ALA A 33 -35.44 -20.22 -14.24
N ASN A 34 -35.13 -18.91 -14.23
CA ASN A 34 -34.83 -17.98 -15.31
C ASN A 34 -34.24 -16.66 -14.74
N ASP A 35 -33.58 -15.92 -15.62
CA ASP A 35 -33.46 -14.45 -15.68
C ASP A 35 -32.86 -13.65 -14.52
N SER A 36 -31.60 -13.21 -14.69
CA SER A 36 -31.24 -11.77 -14.59
C SER A 36 -29.80 -11.50 -15.04
N GLN A 37 -29.71 -10.87 -16.21
CA GLN A 37 -28.73 -9.87 -16.63
C GLN A 37 -27.33 -9.86 -16.00
N VAL A 38 -26.36 -10.28 -16.82
CA VAL A 38 -24.96 -9.89 -16.71
C VAL A 38 -24.86 -8.38 -16.98
N SER A 39 -24.63 -7.59 -15.93
CA SER A 39 -24.21 -6.19 -16.08
C SER A 39 -22.70 -6.11 -15.85
N SER A 40 -21.96 -6.06 -16.96
CA SER A 40 -20.57 -5.62 -16.97
C SER A 40 -20.57 -4.11 -16.73
N ILE A 41 -20.23 -3.68 -15.51
CA ILE A 41 -19.96 -2.26 -15.24
C ILE A 41 -18.47 -2.03 -15.51
N CYS A 42 -18.15 -1.85 -16.79
CA CYS A 42 -17.00 -1.04 -17.18
C CYS A 42 -17.33 0.40 -16.77
N CYS A 43 -16.69 0.92 -15.73
CA CYS A 43 -16.69 2.35 -15.45
C CYS A 43 -15.91 3.06 -16.56
N ALA A 44 -16.64 3.50 -17.59
CA ALA A 44 -16.17 4.44 -18.59
C ALA A 44 -15.96 5.82 -17.93
N MET A 45 -14.72 6.31 -17.95
CA MET A 45 -14.44 7.73 -17.68
C MET A 45 -15.00 8.61 -18.81
N PRO A 46 -15.65 9.76 -18.51
CA PRO A 46 -16.06 10.69 -19.55
C PRO A 46 -14.83 11.29 -20.25
N SER A 47 -14.76 11.14 -21.58
CA SER A 47 -13.75 11.82 -22.39
C SER A 47 -14.00 13.33 -22.35
N ILE A 48 -13.06 14.10 -21.81
CA ILE A 48 -13.01 15.55 -22.03
C ILE A 48 -12.36 15.76 -23.39
N ARG A 49 -13.17 16.12 -24.39
CA ARG A 49 -12.68 16.67 -25.66
C ARG A 49 -12.03 18.02 -25.37
N SER A 50 -10.73 18.14 -25.61
CA SER A 50 -10.10 19.44 -25.83
C SER A 50 -9.84 19.57 -27.33
N ASP A 51 -10.60 20.45 -27.96
CA ASP A 51 -10.37 20.89 -29.32
C ASP A 51 -9.31 21.99 -29.25
N SER A 52 -8.11 21.75 -29.79
CA SER A 52 -7.17 22.83 -30.09
C SER A 52 -6.27 22.45 -31.26
N SER A 53 -6.77 22.76 -32.46
CA SER A 53 -5.92 22.96 -33.61
C SER A 53 -5.06 24.21 -33.38
N THR A 54 -3.74 24.05 -33.22
CA THR A 54 -2.79 25.05 -33.71
C THR A 54 -1.43 24.39 -33.97
N ARG A 55 -1.13 24.28 -35.26
CA ARG A 55 0.16 23.89 -35.82
C ARG A 55 1.17 25.01 -35.55
N SER A 56 2.27 24.73 -34.85
CA SER A 56 3.44 25.60 -34.87
C SER A 56 4.73 24.80 -34.93
N LYS A 57 5.69 25.35 -35.68
CA LYS A 57 6.89 24.72 -36.23
C LYS A 57 7.97 24.50 -35.17
N GLY A 58 8.81 23.50 -35.42
CA GLY A 58 9.94 23.15 -34.56
C GLY A 58 10.99 24.25 -34.39
N HIS A 59 11.65 24.18 -33.24
CA HIS A 59 12.98 24.74 -32.99
C HIS A 59 13.76 23.78 -32.10
N LYS A 60 14.96 23.41 -32.53
CA LYS A 60 15.95 22.69 -31.70
C LYS A 60 16.72 23.70 -30.84
N ALA A 61 16.90 23.37 -29.57
CA ALA A 61 18.02 23.76 -28.70
C ALA A 61 18.12 22.65 -27.63
N LYS A 62 19.15 21.79 -27.63
CA LYS A 62 20.52 21.96 -27.11
C LYS A 62 20.60 22.45 -25.66
N ASP A 63 21.40 21.68 -24.94
CA ASP A 63 22.01 21.88 -23.62
C ASP A 63 21.20 21.43 -22.40
N GLY A 64 21.69 20.31 -21.85
CA GLY A 64 21.24 19.72 -20.60
C GLY A 64 21.64 20.59 -19.42
N ALA A 65 20.63 21.03 -18.69
CA ALA A 65 20.77 21.45 -17.30
C ALA A 65 19.81 20.58 -16.48
N ARG A 66 20.38 19.78 -15.59
CA ARG A 66 19.64 18.97 -14.61
C ARG A 66 19.00 19.94 -13.61
N VAL A 67 17.68 20.10 -13.69
CA VAL A 67 16.90 20.88 -12.72
C VAL A 67 16.70 20.01 -11.47
N PRO A 68 17.08 20.45 -10.26
CA PRO A 68 16.72 19.71 -9.05
C PRO A 68 15.21 19.87 -8.83
N TYR A 69 14.46 18.78 -8.87
CA TYR A 69 13.00 18.80 -8.73
C TYR A 69 12.58 18.30 -7.35
N GLY A 70 12.00 19.21 -6.58
CA GLY A 70 11.52 19.03 -5.22
C GLY A 70 10.80 20.32 -4.83
N SER A 71 9.56 20.46 -5.29
CA SER A 71 8.76 21.66 -5.03
C SER A 71 8.15 21.54 -3.63
N ARG A 72 8.75 22.22 -2.64
CA ARG A 72 8.07 22.49 -1.38
C ARG A 72 7.00 23.56 -1.62
N VAL A 73 5.74 23.19 -1.49
CA VAL A 73 4.63 24.13 -1.63
C VAL A 73 4.06 24.40 -0.24
N HIS A 74 4.27 25.61 0.27
CA HIS A 74 3.53 26.10 1.43
C HIS A 74 2.14 26.53 0.95
N LEU A 75 1.13 25.69 1.17
CA LEU A 75 -0.26 26.03 0.91
C LEU A 75 -0.92 26.53 2.19
N ASN A 76 -1.14 27.84 2.28
CA ASN A 76 -1.97 28.44 3.32
C ASN A 76 -3.45 28.14 3.02
N LEU A 77 -3.90 26.92 3.33
CA LEU A 77 -5.28 26.53 3.12
C LEU A 77 -6.18 27.18 4.18
N HIS A 78 -7.07 28.07 3.74
CA HIS A 78 -8.07 28.69 4.60
C HIS A 78 -9.26 27.74 4.77
N VAL A 79 -9.23 26.90 5.81
CA VAL A 79 -10.40 26.10 6.19
C VAL A 79 -11.43 27.03 6.84
N ARG A 80 -12.46 27.42 6.10
CA ARG A 80 -13.62 28.11 6.68
C ARG A 80 -14.50 27.08 7.37
N ALA A 81 -14.42 27.01 8.69
CA ALA A 81 -15.46 26.37 9.50
C ALA A 81 -16.76 27.19 9.35
N THR A 82 -17.77 26.63 8.68
CA THR A 82 -19.13 27.18 8.72
C THR A 82 -19.75 26.82 10.07
N SER A 83 -19.68 27.74 11.02
CA SER A 83 -20.37 27.61 12.31
C SER A 83 -21.88 27.68 12.12
N ALA A 84 -22.61 26.65 12.54
CA ALA A 84 -24.05 26.72 12.74
C ALA A 84 -24.38 27.73 13.85
N ARG A 85 -25.49 28.47 13.68
CA ARG A 85 -25.89 29.59 14.55
C ARG A 85 -26.33 29.14 15.96
N ALA A 86 -25.64 29.72 16.93
CA ALA A 86 -26.09 30.38 18.17
C ALA A 86 -27.00 29.64 19.17
N ILE A 87 -26.41 29.34 20.34
CA ILE A 87 -27.01 29.61 21.65
C ILE A 87 -26.00 30.51 22.40
N ALA A 88 -26.48 31.59 22.99
CA ALA A 88 -25.66 32.65 23.57
C ALA A 88 -25.13 32.30 24.96
N GLU A 89 -23.84 32.60 25.24
CA GLU A 89 -23.34 33.10 26.53
C GLU A 89 -21.85 33.54 26.45
N ALA A 90 -21.59 34.77 26.92
CA ALA A 90 -20.36 35.47 27.35
C ALA A 90 -19.02 35.43 26.54
N PRO A 91 -18.29 36.58 26.42
CA PRO A 91 -17.06 36.65 25.64
C PRO A 91 -15.83 36.26 26.47
N VAL A 92 -15.23 35.12 26.19
CA VAL A 92 -13.81 34.87 26.51
C VAL A 92 -13.00 35.40 25.34
N GLN A 93 -12.18 36.43 25.58
CA GLN A 93 -11.26 36.97 24.59
C GLN A 93 -10.23 35.88 24.23
N GLY A 94 -10.45 35.22 23.09
CA GLY A 94 -9.57 34.21 22.54
C GLY A 94 -8.27 34.83 22.02
N LEU A 95 -7.15 34.32 22.50
CA LEU A 95 -5.86 34.46 21.84
C LEU A 95 -6.01 33.96 20.39
N PRO A 96 -5.41 34.62 19.38
CA PRO A 96 -5.49 34.15 18.00
C PRO A 96 -4.92 32.72 17.93
N SER A 97 -5.76 31.77 17.50
CA SER A 97 -5.34 30.39 17.25
C SER A 97 -4.17 30.44 16.27
N ARG A 98 -3.00 29.98 16.73
CA ARG A 98 -1.81 29.82 15.90
C ARG A 98 -2.23 29.01 14.67
N GLN A 99 -2.19 29.62 13.50
CA GLN A 99 -2.48 28.90 12.26
C GLN A 99 -1.48 27.73 12.20
N GLU A 100 -1.97 26.50 12.29
CA GLU A 100 -1.17 25.32 12.02
C GLU A 100 -0.82 25.38 10.54
N GLU A 101 0.40 25.81 10.22
CA GLU A 101 0.92 25.77 8.87
C GLU A 101 0.96 24.31 8.43
N THR A 102 0.01 23.92 7.58
CA THR A 102 -0.01 22.59 6.97
C THR A 102 1.06 22.55 5.90
N LEU A 103 2.09 21.74 6.10
CA LEU A 103 3.11 21.50 5.10
C LEU A 103 2.66 20.36 4.19
N ILE A 104 2.61 20.62 2.87
CA ILE A 104 2.37 19.60 1.85
C ILE A 104 3.61 19.54 0.96
N GLU A 105 4.32 18.43 1.01
CA GLU A 105 5.44 18.13 0.13
C GLU A 105 4.99 17.13 -0.93
N VAL A 106 5.28 17.45 -2.20
CA VAL A 106 4.90 16.61 -3.34
C VAL A 106 6.16 16.21 -4.10
N HIS A 107 6.31 14.92 -4.32
CA HIS A 107 7.40 14.34 -5.10
C HIS A 107 6.84 13.55 -6.27
N THR A 108 7.30 13.88 -7.47
CA THR A 108 6.97 13.15 -8.70
C THR A 108 8.08 12.17 -9.01
N LEU A 109 7.74 10.90 -9.13
CA LEU A 109 8.59 9.84 -9.65
C LEU A 109 8.43 9.77 -11.16
N THR A 110 9.52 9.58 -11.88
CA THR A 110 9.55 9.46 -13.34
C THR A 110 10.41 8.27 -13.75
N ASP A 111 10.20 7.72 -14.96
CA ASP A 111 11.02 6.64 -15.49
C ASP A 111 12.51 7.04 -15.51
N GLY A 112 13.32 6.36 -14.70
CA GLY A 112 14.76 6.59 -14.54
C GLY A 112 15.14 7.90 -13.84
N GLY A 113 14.18 8.64 -13.28
CA GLY A 113 14.41 9.94 -12.63
C GLY A 113 15.07 9.84 -11.25
N GLN A 114 14.94 8.69 -10.61
CA GLN A 114 15.43 8.38 -9.27
C GLN A 114 15.78 6.90 -9.18
N THR A 115 16.67 6.55 -8.26
CA THR A 115 16.96 5.15 -7.92
C THR A 115 15.97 4.63 -6.88
N SER A 116 15.89 3.31 -6.74
CA SER A 116 15.08 2.71 -5.67
C SER A 116 15.61 3.07 -4.28
N LEU A 117 16.94 3.15 -4.11
CA LEU A 117 17.59 3.58 -2.88
C LEU A 117 17.22 5.02 -2.49
N ASP A 118 17.08 5.93 -3.47
CA ASP A 118 16.63 7.31 -3.20
C ASP A 118 15.22 7.34 -2.59
N VAL A 119 14.32 6.47 -3.07
CA VAL A 119 12.96 6.36 -2.54
C VAL A 119 12.95 5.65 -1.18
N ALA A 120 13.73 4.58 -1.02
CA ALA A 120 13.89 3.86 0.24
C ALA A 120 14.39 4.79 1.36
N HIS A 121 15.41 5.60 1.11
CA HIS A 121 15.91 6.59 2.07
C HIS A 121 14.89 7.69 2.38
N ARG A 122 14.04 8.05 1.42
CA ARG A 122 12.96 9.02 1.65
C ARG A 122 11.89 8.46 2.57
N ILE A 123 11.50 7.19 2.37
CA ILE A 123 10.60 6.46 3.27
C ILE A 123 11.23 6.39 4.67
N ALA A 124 12.47 5.93 4.78
CA ALA A 124 13.19 5.84 6.06
C ALA A 124 13.25 7.20 6.79
N SER A 125 13.47 8.29 6.05
CA SER A 125 13.47 9.65 6.60
C SER A 125 12.10 10.08 7.14
N PHE A 126 11.02 9.68 6.48
CA PHE A 126 9.67 9.93 6.96
C PHE A 126 9.34 9.13 8.24
N LEU A 127 9.79 7.88 8.32
CA LEU A 127 9.56 6.97 9.46
C LEU A 127 10.43 7.32 10.69
N ALA A 128 11.65 7.79 10.48
CA ALA A 128 12.64 8.04 11.52
C ALA A 128 12.15 8.89 12.71
N PRO A 129 11.42 10.01 12.52
CA PRO A 129 10.98 10.84 13.64
C PRO A 129 9.79 10.28 14.43
N ALA A 130 9.23 9.12 14.07
CA ALA A 130 8.10 8.52 14.77
C ALA A 130 8.41 8.26 16.26
N ARG A 131 7.44 8.56 17.14
CA ARG A 131 7.58 8.48 18.60
C ARG A 131 6.57 7.56 19.28
N GLU A 132 5.35 7.47 18.74
CA GLU A 132 4.24 6.77 19.38
C GLU A 132 3.69 5.69 18.47
N THR A 133 3.32 6.03 17.23
CA THR A 133 2.63 5.10 16.32
C THR A 133 3.11 5.20 14.87
N LEU A 134 3.13 4.04 14.20
CA LEU A 134 3.27 3.93 12.75
C LEU A 134 2.22 2.95 12.24
N GLU A 135 1.33 3.43 11.38
CA GLU A 135 0.21 2.64 10.84
C GLU A 135 0.32 2.66 9.31
N LEU A 136 0.61 1.50 8.72
CA LEU A 136 0.91 1.35 7.30
C LEU A 136 -0.18 0.55 6.60
N ALA A 137 -0.79 1.08 5.55
CA ALA A 137 -1.67 0.31 4.66
C ALA A 137 -1.06 0.33 3.25
N LEU A 138 -0.52 -0.82 2.84
CA LEU A 138 0.28 -0.97 1.63
C LEU A 138 -0.34 -2.03 0.71
N TYR A 139 -0.75 -1.62 -0.47
CA TYR A 139 -1.31 -2.52 -1.47
C TYR A 139 -0.28 -3.57 -1.88
N ASP A 140 0.86 -3.12 -2.37
CA ASP A 140 1.85 -3.98 -2.98
C ASP A 140 3.25 -3.69 -2.42
N VAL A 141 3.88 -4.73 -1.86
CA VAL A 141 5.22 -4.70 -1.29
C VAL A 141 6.07 -5.81 -1.91
N ARG A 142 7.07 -5.39 -2.70
CA ARG A 142 8.09 -6.25 -3.33
C ARG A 142 9.35 -5.44 -3.54
N LEU A 143 10.21 -5.43 -2.54
CA LEU A 143 11.49 -4.76 -2.60
C LEU A 143 12.59 -5.79 -2.90
N ASP A 144 13.67 -5.32 -3.50
CA ASP A 144 14.93 -6.03 -3.69
C ASP A 144 15.88 -5.76 -2.51
N ASP A 145 16.87 -6.64 -2.30
CA ASP A 145 17.71 -6.73 -1.10
C ASP A 145 18.15 -5.37 -0.48
N ASP A 146 18.72 -4.45 -1.28
CA ASP A 146 19.24 -3.18 -0.74
C ASP A 146 18.11 -2.21 -0.32
N SER A 147 17.07 -2.10 -1.15
CA SER A 147 15.87 -1.27 -0.90
C SER A 147 15.07 -1.81 0.28
N GLU A 148 14.87 -3.13 0.30
CA GLU A 148 14.20 -3.89 1.35
C GLU A 148 14.87 -3.63 2.69
N LYS A 149 16.19 -3.82 2.74
CA LYS A 149 16.97 -3.66 3.95
C LYS A 149 16.84 -2.27 4.56
N ILE A 150 16.88 -1.21 3.74
CA ILE A 150 16.76 0.18 4.24
C ILE A 150 15.39 0.41 4.89
N VAL A 151 14.32 -0.07 4.27
CA VAL A 151 12.95 0.11 4.77
C VAL A 151 12.70 -0.77 5.99
N GLU A 152 13.14 -2.02 5.95
CA GLU A 152 13.06 -2.95 7.09
C GLU A 152 13.82 -2.40 8.30
N ASP A 153 15.09 -2.01 8.13
CA ASP A 153 15.91 -1.44 9.21
C ASP A 153 15.23 -0.21 9.83
N ALA A 154 14.57 0.64 9.03
CA ALA A 154 13.86 1.82 9.52
C ALA A 154 12.61 1.46 10.35
N LEU A 155 11.82 0.48 9.91
CA LEU A 155 10.63 0.00 10.62
C LEU A 155 11.02 -0.73 11.92
N VAL A 156 12.00 -1.63 11.84
CA VAL A 156 12.55 -2.35 13.01
C VAL A 156 13.17 -1.38 14.00
N ALA A 157 13.91 -0.37 13.54
CA ALA A 157 14.44 0.67 14.42
C ALA A 157 13.34 1.46 15.11
N ALA A 158 12.21 1.76 14.44
CA ALA A 158 11.07 2.41 15.08
C ALA A 158 10.45 1.52 16.15
N HIS A 159 10.19 0.26 15.83
CA HIS A 159 9.69 -0.73 16.79
C HIS A 159 10.59 -0.85 18.01
N ASN A 160 11.91 -0.94 17.82
CA ASN A 160 12.90 -1.04 18.90
C ASN A 160 12.98 0.21 19.78
N ARG A 161 12.55 1.39 19.28
CA ARG A 161 12.39 2.60 20.09
C ARG A 161 11.11 2.59 20.94
N GLY A 162 10.24 1.59 20.78
CA GLY A 162 8.95 1.49 21.46
C GLY A 162 7.78 2.09 20.68
N VAL A 163 7.97 2.46 19.40
CA VAL A 163 6.88 2.91 18.53
C VAL A 163 5.95 1.73 18.24
N HIS A 164 4.64 1.93 18.37
CA HIS A 164 3.66 0.91 18.02
C HIS A 164 3.47 0.85 16.50
N VAL A 165 4.12 -0.12 15.86
CA VAL A 165 4.07 -0.32 14.42
C VAL A 165 3.02 -1.36 14.07
N ARG A 166 2.13 -1.04 13.11
CA ARG A 166 1.12 -1.95 12.57
C ARG A 166 1.07 -1.85 11.05
N LEU A 167 1.02 -2.99 10.36
CA LEU A 167 1.07 -3.04 8.90
C LEU A 167 -0.07 -3.89 8.31
N LEU A 168 -0.83 -3.28 7.41
CA LEU A 168 -1.85 -3.89 6.57
C LEU A 168 -1.33 -4.09 5.15
N TYR A 169 -1.51 -5.29 4.61
CA TYR A 169 -1.13 -5.60 3.22
C TYR A 169 -2.25 -6.30 2.47
N ASN A 170 -2.31 -6.08 1.16
CA ASN A 170 -3.22 -6.81 0.30
C ASN A 170 -2.69 -8.23 0.09
N LEU A 171 -3.56 -9.22 0.29
CA LEU A 171 -3.31 -10.60 -0.04
C LEU A 171 -4.26 -11.04 -1.15
N ASP A 172 -3.71 -11.16 -2.36
CA ASP A 172 -4.47 -11.63 -3.51
C ASP A 172 -4.79 -13.11 -3.39
N GLU A 173 -6.02 -13.48 -3.74
CA GLU A 173 -6.37 -14.89 -3.96
C GLU A 173 -5.69 -15.36 -5.25
N VAL A 174 -4.93 -16.45 -5.17
CA VAL A 174 -4.37 -17.07 -6.37
C VAL A 174 -5.53 -17.69 -7.17
N GLU A 175 -5.92 -17.05 -8.26
CA GLU A 175 -6.87 -17.66 -9.20
C GLU A 175 -6.34 -19.01 -9.67
N ALA A 176 -7.24 -20.00 -9.83
CA ALA A 176 -6.85 -21.32 -10.35
C ALA A 176 -6.27 -21.26 -11.79
N ARG A 177 -6.51 -20.16 -12.51
CA ARG A 177 -5.95 -19.85 -13.84
C ARG A 177 -5.72 -18.33 -13.94
N PRO A 178 -4.63 -17.81 -13.38
CA PRO A 178 -4.39 -16.38 -13.43
C PRO A 178 -4.25 -15.92 -14.89
N PRO A 179 -4.68 -14.70 -15.24
CA PRO A 179 -4.37 -14.10 -16.53
C PRO A 179 -2.85 -14.09 -16.77
N VAL A 180 -2.41 -14.13 -18.03
CA VAL A 180 -0.99 -14.12 -18.40
C VAL A 180 -0.66 -12.80 -19.09
N PRO A 181 0.26 -11.97 -18.55
CA PRO A 181 1.05 -12.21 -17.32
C PRO A 181 0.18 -12.10 -16.05
N PRO A 182 0.53 -12.82 -14.96
CA PRO A 182 -0.18 -12.72 -13.70
C PRO A 182 -0.11 -11.27 -13.18
N PRO A 183 -1.17 -10.79 -12.50
CA PRO A 183 -1.10 -9.50 -11.83
C PRO A 183 0.03 -9.53 -10.78
N PRO A 184 0.66 -8.39 -10.51
CA PRO A 184 1.63 -8.28 -9.44
C PRO A 184 1.01 -8.66 -8.10
N MET A 185 1.70 -9.46 -7.29
CA MET A 185 1.24 -9.92 -5.97
C MET A 185 2.25 -9.55 -4.88
N THR A 186 1.79 -9.13 -3.71
CA THR A 186 2.63 -8.92 -2.52
C THR A 186 3.38 -10.20 -2.14
N LYS A 187 4.61 -10.10 -1.63
CA LYS A 187 5.34 -11.24 -1.03
C LYS A 187 5.07 -11.27 0.49
N PRO A 188 4.17 -12.13 1.00
CA PRO A 188 3.75 -12.07 2.41
C PRO A 188 4.88 -12.44 3.39
N ASP A 189 5.76 -13.37 3.00
CA ASP A 189 6.84 -13.88 3.86
C ASP A 189 7.73 -12.76 4.44
N LEU A 190 8.03 -11.73 3.64
CA LEU A 190 8.79 -10.56 4.08
C LEU A 190 8.05 -9.82 5.19
N ILE A 191 6.77 -9.51 4.96
CA ILE A 191 5.94 -8.73 5.86
C ILE A 191 5.65 -9.50 7.15
N GLU A 192 5.37 -10.79 7.03
CA GLU A 192 5.03 -11.67 8.16
C GLU A 192 6.26 -11.99 9.03
N SER A 193 7.47 -11.81 8.52
CA SER A 193 8.72 -11.96 9.29
C SER A 193 9.06 -10.77 10.19
N LEU A 194 8.39 -9.64 10.03
CA LEU A 194 8.65 -8.40 10.79
C LEU A 194 8.30 -8.57 12.28
N PRO A 195 9.02 -7.90 13.20
CA PRO A 195 8.86 -8.10 14.65
C PRO A 195 7.62 -7.44 15.26
N PHE A 196 6.68 -6.96 14.44
CA PHE A 196 5.50 -6.21 14.85
C PHE A 196 4.23 -6.70 14.17
N GLU A 197 3.07 -6.22 14.62
CA GLU A 197 1.78 -6.73 14.17
C GLU A 197 1.55 -6.43 12.68
N THR A 198 1.34 -7.49 11.90
CA THR A 198 0.95 -7.40 10.49
C THR A 198 -0.35 -8.16 10.26
N ALA A 199 -1.10 -7.76 9.23
CA ALA A 199 -2.33 -8.44 8.87
C ALA A 199 -2.69 -8.29 7.40
N ALA A 200 -3.04 -9.42 6.81
CA ALA A 200 -3.58 -9.48 5.46
C ALA A 200 -5.00 -8.90 5.38
N VAL A 201 -5.28 -8.20 4.28
CA VAL A 201 -6.62 -7.87 3.80
C VAL A 201 -6.86 -8.68 2.53
N PRO A 202 -7.93 -9.48 2.47
CA PRO A 202 -8.26 -10.24 1.25
C PRO A 202 -8.43 -9.31 0.05
N GLY A 203 -7.85 -9.66 -1.09
CA GLY A 203 -8.02 -8.94 -2.36
C GLY A 203 -9.39 -9.15 -3.03
N TRP A 204 -10.25 -9.98 -2.44
CA TRP A 204 -11.62 -10.25 -2.89
C TRP A 204 -12.61 -10.12 -1.73
N PRO A 205 -13.79 -9.48 -1.91
CA PRO A 205 -14.34 -8.93 -3.16
C PRO A 205 -13.75 -7.58 -3.58
N ASP A 206 -12.97 -6.92 -2.73
CA ASP A 206 -12.38 -5.61 -3.02
C ASP A 206 -10.88 -5.59 -2.69
N LEU A 207 -10.09 -5.07 -3.62
CA LEU A 207 -8.64 -4.90 -3.45
C LEU A 207 -8.34 -3.81 -2.42
N MET A 208 -7.45 -4.10 -1.48
CA MET A 208 -6.92 -3.10 -0.55
C MET A 208 -5.88 -2.23 -1.27
N HIS A 209 -6.33 -1.27 -2.08
CA HIS A 209 -5.45 -0.49 -2.95
C HIS A 209 -4.80 0.74 -2.27
N HIS A 210 -4.76 0.76 -0.93
CA HIS A 210 -4.18 1.87 -0.16
C HIS A 210 -2.65 1.86 -0.20
N LYS A 211 -2.06 3.05 -0.12
CA LYS A 211 -0.61 3.27 -0.20
C LYS A 211 -0.26 4.42 0.72
N TYR A 212 -0.43 4.22 2.02
CA TYR A 212 -0.19 5.27 2.99
C TYR A 212 0.50 4.77 4.26
N VAL A 213 1.13 5.72 4.95
CA VAL A 213 1.66 5.58 6.30
C VAL A 213 1.19 6.77 7.14
N VAL A 214 0.60 6.49 8.30
CA VAL A 214 0.31 7.50 9.32
C VAL A 214 1.40 7.44 10.39
N ARG A 215 1.99 8.60 10.70
CA ARG A 215 3.00 8.78 11.73
C ARG A 215 2.45 9.63 12.87
N ASP A 216 2.41 9.06 14.08
CA ASP A 216 2.07 9.75 15.34
C ASP A 216 0.75 10.54 15.32
N ARG A 217 -0.19 10.23 14.41
CA ARG A 217 -1.42 11.01 14.16
C ARG A 217 -1.20 12.47 13.76
N ASP A 218 0.02 12.81 13.33
CA ASP A 218 0.41 14.18 13.00
C ASP A 218 0.86 14.32 11.54
N ALA A 219 1.32 13.25 10.89
CA ALA A 219 1.74 13.28 9.49
C ALA A 219 1.29 12.05 8.70
N VAL A 220 1.09 12.25 7.40
CA VAL A 220 0.71 11.20 6.44
C VAL A 220 1.69 11.19 5.28
N TRP A 221 2.22 10.01 4.97
CA TRP A 221 2.80 9.70 3.66
C TRP A 221 1.73 9.00 2.84
N THR A 222 1.45 9.45 1.63
CA THR A 222 0.49 8.80 0.74
C THR A 222 0.85 9.03 -0.73
N GLY A 223 0.19 8.36 -1.66
CA GLY A 223 0.46 8.55 -3.07
C GLY A 223 -0.07 7.44 -3.96
N SER A 224 0.44 7.41 -5.19
CA SER A 224 0.18 6.33 -6.14
C SER A 224 1.26 5.24 -6.12
N ALA A 225 2.45 5.53 -5.59
CA ALA A 225 3.60 4.63 -5.59
C ALA A 225 3.36 3.40 -4.71
N ASN A 226 3.46 2.22 -5.32
CA ASN A 226 3.59 0.95 -4.59
C ASN A 226 4.96 0.89 -3.90
N TRP A 227 5.13 -0.03 -2.96
CA TRP A 227 6.44 -0.29 -2.36
C TRP A 227 7.14 -1.40 -3.15
N THR A 228 7.47 -1.08 -4.40
CA THR A 228 8.16 -1.97 -5.33
C THR A 228 9.24 -1.20 -6.10
N ASP A 229 10.37 -1.85 -6.43
CA ASP A 229 11.46 -1.16 -7.14
C ASP A 229 11.05 -0.66 -8.53
N ASP A 230 10.17 -1.37 -9.24
CA ASP A 230 9.59 -0.90 -10.51
C ASP A 230 8.77 0.37 -10.31
N SER A 231 7.92 0.40 -9.28
CA SER A 231 7.10 1.59 -8.96
C SER A 231 7.96 2.78 -8.56
N TRP A 232 9.15 2.51 -7.99
CA TRP A 232 10.10 3.54 -7.57
C TRP A 232 11.03 4.01 -8.69
N THR A 233 11.26 3.24 -9.75
CA THR A 233 12.30 3.54 -10.74
C THR A 233 11.82 3.63 -12.18
N ARG A 234 10.71 2.98 -12.54
CA ARG A 234 10.23 2.84 -13.93
C ARG A 234 8.86 3.46 -14.16
N GLU A 235 8.03 3.56 -13.13
CA GLU A 235 6.66 4.06 -13.22
C GLU A 235 6.54 5.54 -12.85
N GLU A 236 5.68 6.28 -13.54
CA GLU A 236 5.31 7.63 -13.13
C GLU A 236 4.35 7.59 -11.93
N ASN A 237 4.81 8.12 -10.79
CA ASN A 237 4.05 8.12 -9.55
C ASN A 237 4.14 9.47 -8.83
N VAL A 238 3.22 9.70 -7.90
CA VAL A 238 3.27 10.83 -6.98
C VAL A 238 3.34 10.31 -5.55
N ILE A 239 4.27 10.86 -4.78
CA ILE A 239 4.33 10.75 -3.33
C ILE A 239 3.95 12.11 -2.75
N VAL A 240 3.09 12.09 -1.74
CA VAL A 240 2.65 13.26 -0.99
C VAL A 240 2.92 13.02 0.48
N VAL A 241 3.65 13.94 1.10
CA VAL A 241 3.84 14.00 2.55
C VAL A 241 3.08 15.20 3.07
N VAL A 242 2.18 14.98 4.02
CA VAL A 242 1.38 16.03 4.63
C VAL A 242 1.62 16.05 6.13
N GLU A 243 2.09 17.17 6.66
CA GLU A 243 2.13 17.42 8.11
C GLU A 243 0.84 18.15 8.50
N SER A 244 -0.15 17.37 8.94
CA SER A 244 -1.46 17.85 9.36
C SER A 244 -2.11 16.82 10.27
N ARG A 245 -2.25 17.17 11.55
CA ARG A 245 -2.93 16.35 12.55
C ARG A 245 -4.36 16.02 12.14
N GLY A 246 -5.09 17.01 11.62
CA GLY A 246 -6.47 16.82 11.16
C GLY A 246 -6.58 15.79 10.03
N LEU A 247 -5.63 15.77 9.08
CA LEU A 247 -5.63 14.77 8.01
C LEU A 247 -5.17 13.40 8.52
N ALA A 248 -4.12 13.37 9.35
CA ALA A 248 -3.56 12.15 9.89
C ALA A 248 -4.56 11.38 10.77
N ILE A 249 -5.38 12.07 11.57
CA ILE A 249 -6.47 11.44 12.33
C ILE A 249 -7.47 10.74 11.39
N ARG A 250 -7.84 11.36 10.26
CA ARG A 250 -8.78 10.76 9.31
C ARG A 250 -8.21 9.50 8.64
N PHE A 251 -6.93 9.53 8.27
CA PHE A 251 -6.25 8.32 7.76
C PHE A 251 -6.12 7.25 8.84
N GLN A 252 -5.91 7.63 10.09
CA GLN A 252 -5.89 6.67 11.19
C GLN A 252 -7.27 6.07 11.46
N ASP A 253 -8.35 6.85 11.37
CA ASP A 253 -9.71 6.33 11.53
C ASP A 253 -10.04 5.30 10.44
N ASP A 254 -9.64 5.59 9.19
CA ASP A 254 -9.68 4.61 8.09
C ASP A 254 -8.88 3.35 8.43
N PHE A 255 -7.62 3.51 8.86
CA PHE A 255 -6.76 2.40 9.26
C PHE A 255 -7.40 1.57 10.39
N ALA A 256 -8.00 2.21 11.39
CA ALA A 256 -8.63 1.53 12.51
C ALA A 256 -9.87 0.74 12.08
N GLN A 257 -10.68 1.29 11.16
CA GLN A 257 -11.80 0.58 10.55
C GLN A 257 -11.31 -0.65 9.78
N LEU A 258 -10.34 -0.46 8.90
CA LEU A 258 -9.77 -1.53 8.08
C LEU A 258 -9.05 -2.59 8.91
N TRP A 259 -8.34 -2.18 9.97
CA TRP A 259 -7.66 -3.07 10.91
C TRP A 259 -8.64 -3.99 11.64
N LYS A 260 -9.81 -3.46 11.97
CA LYS A 260 -10.84 -4.22 12.69
C LYS A 260 -11.60 -5.18 11.78
N THR A 261 -11.99 -4.74 10.58
CA THR A 261 -12.89 -5.50 9.71
C THR A 261 -12.16 -6.39 8.73
N ARG A 262 -10.96 -5.99 8.29
CA ARG A 262 -10.28 -6.54 7.10
C ARG A 262 -11.16 -6.48 5.84
N GLU A 263 -12.09 -5.52 5.79
CA GLU A 263 -13.04 -5.34 4.70
C GLU A 263 -12.98 -3.89 4.19
N VAL A 264 -12.51 -3.70 2.96
CA VAL A 264 -12.32 -2.37 2.35
C VAL A 264 -13.63 -1.57 2.30
N GLN A 265 -14.75 -2.20 1.95
CA GLN A 265 -16.08 -1.53 1.85
C GLN A 265 -16.56 -0.91 3.17
N LYS A 266 -16.06 -1.41 4.30
CA LYS A 266 -16.43 -0.95 5.66
C LYS A 266 -15.44 0.06 6.24
N SER A 267 -14.42 0.43 5.48
CA SER A 267 -13.42 1.45 5.83
C SER A 267 -13.66 2.76 5.06
N GLY A 268 -12.86 3.80 5.34
CA GLY A 268 -12.94 5.10 4.69
C GLY A 268 -14.18 5.94 5.01
N LYS A 269 -14.99 5.53 5.99
CA LYS A 269 -16.17 6.29 6.46
C LYS A 269 -15.75 7.19 7.61
N VAL A 270 -15.11 8.31 7.28
CA VAL A 270 -14.55 9.27 8.24
C VAL A 270 -15.16 10.65 8.05
N ASP A 271 -15.21 11.43 9.12
CA ASP A 271 -15.82 12.76 9.08
C ASP A 271 -14.99 13.73 8.21
N THR A 272 -15.65 14.45 7.31
CA THR A 272 -15.02 15.41 6.38
C THR A 272 -15.08 16.82 6.92
#